data_AF-A0A2H0N6K1-F1
#
_entry.id   AF-A0A2H0N6K1-F1
#
_cell.length_a   1.000
_cell.length_b   1.000
_cell.length_c   1.000
_cell.angle_alpha   90.00
_cell.angle_beta   90.00
_cell.angle_gamma   90.00
#
_symmetry.space_group_name_H-M   'P 1'
#
loop_
_entity.id
_entity.type
_entity.pdbx_description
1 polymer ?
#
loop_
_entity_poly.entity_id
_entity_poly.type
_entity_poly.pdbx_seq_one_letter_code
_entity_poly.pdbx_strand_id
1 'polypeptide(L)'
;MDIKNLLQQGREIWGGQKLDLSQIIVRLGKVFGDICRWERDAPKDKNMHNDDELKKELGNIIFSTIRWCDDLGYDPEECLNIAINCQKNFQK
;
A
#
# COMPACT_ATOMS: atom_id res chain seq x y z
N MET A 1 -15.98 -0.21 2.56
CA MET A 1 -15.15 -1.12 3.37
C MET A 1 -14.45 -0.28 4.43
N ASP A 2 -14.47 -0.70 5.68
CA ASP A 2 -13.67 -0.09 6.75
C ASP A 2 -12.30 -0.79 6.87
N ILE A 3 -11.38 -0.17 7.62
CA ILE A 3 -10.00 -0.65 7.79
C ILE A 3 -9.96 -2.03 8.45
N LYS A 4 -10.85 -2.30 9.41
CA LYS A 4 -10.92 -3.58 10.11
C LYS A 4 -11.28 -4.73 9.15
N ASN A 5 -12.27 -4.51 8.28
CA ASN A 5 -12.66 -5.44 7.24
C ASN A 5 -11.55 -5.66 6.20
N LEU A 6 -10.82 -4.60 5.83
CA LEU A 6 -9.66 -4.71 4.95
C LEU A 6 -8.54 -5.53 5.60
N LEU A 7 -8.24 -5.28 6.87
CA LEU A 7 -7.24 -6.05 7.59
C LEU A 7 -7.60 -7.54 7.65
N GLN A 8 -8.87 -7.86 7.96
CA GLN A 8 -9.36 -9.24 7.95
C GLN A 8 -9.18 -9.89 6.57
N GLN A 9 -9.62 -9.25 5.50
CA GLN A 9 -9.46 -9.78 4.13
C GLN A 9 -7.98 -9.97 3.77
N GLY A 10 -7.10 -9.05 4.18
CA GLY A 10 -5.66 -9.19 3.98
C GLY A 10 -5.09 -10.43 4.67
N ARG A 11 -5.55 -10.72 5.90
CA ARG A 11 -5.15 -11.93 6.64
C ARG A 11 -5.68 -13.21 6.00
N GLU A 12 -6.88 -13.17 5.42
CA GLU A 12 -7.46 -14.30 4.68
C GLU A 12 -6.70 -14.59 3.38
N ILE A 13 -6.29 -13.55 2.63
CA ILE A 13 -5.58 -13.70 1.35
C ILE A 13 -4.12 -14.14 1.54
N TRP A 14 -3.39 -13.52 2.46
CA TRP A 14 -1.94 -13.71 2.60
C TRP A 14 -1.51 -14.50 3.84
N GLY A 15 -2.47 -14.94 4.65
CA GLY A 15 -2.23 -15.73 5.85
C GLY A 15 -1.77 -14.92 7.07
N GLY A 16 -1.56 -15.65 8.17
CA GLY A 16 -1.22 -15.08 9.48
C GLY A 16 0.26 -14.73 9.69
N GLN A 17 1.16 -15.04 8.74
CA GLN A 17 2.57 -14.72 8.91
C GLN A 17 2.79 -13.20 8.87
N LYS A 18 3.36 -12.67 9.94
CA LYS A 18 3.77 -11.27 10.02
C LYS A 18 5.09 -11.05 9.30
N LEU A 19 5.19 -9.94 8.57
CA LEU A 19 6.40 -9.51 7.89
C LEU A 19 7.18 -8.53 8.77
N ASP A 20 8.50 -8.64 8.73
CA ASP A 20 9.35 -7.59 9.29
C ASP A 20 9.45 -6.37 8.35
N LEU A 21 10.01 -5.27 8.86
CA LEU A 21 10.16 -4.03 8.10
C LEU A 21 10.99 -4.23 6.82
N SER A 22 12.05 -5.05 6.86
CA SER A 22 12.91 -5.28 5.69
C SER A 22 12.14 -6.00 4.57
N GLN A 23 11.31 -6.96 4.93
CA GLN A 23 10.43 -7.70 4.03
C GLN A 23 9.31 -6.81 3.46
N ILE A 24 8.79 -5.88 4.26
CA ILE A 24 7.80 -4.89 3.82
C ILE A 24 8.41 -3.95 2.78
N ILE A 25 9.60 -3.41 3.04
CA ILE A 25 10.30 -2.48 2.12
C ILE A 25 10.48 -3.10 0.73
N VAL A 26 10.88 -4.37 0.65
CA VAL A 26 11.02 -5.08 -0.64
C VAL A 26 9.70 -5.14 -1.40
N ARG A 27 8.58 -5.40 -0.70
CA ARG A 27 7.24 -5.50 -1.32
C ARG A 27 6.71 -4.13 -1.74
N LEU A 28 6.92 -3.11 -0.92
CA LEU A 28 6.61 -1.72 -1.27
C LEU A 28 7.37 -1.30 -2.53
N GLY A 29 8.67 -1.60 -2.60
CA GLY A 29 9.50 -1.33 -3.78
C GLY A 29 8.97 -1.98 -5.05
N LYS A 30 8.44 -3.20 -4.95
CA LYS A 30 7.81 -3.89 -6.09
C LYS A 30 6.55 -3.16 -6.59
N VAL A 31 5.63 -2.80 -5.71
CA VAL A 31 4.39 -2.09 -6.09
C VAL A 31 4.69 -0.68 -6.59
N PHE A 32 5.60 0.04 -5.93
CA PHE A 32 6.06 1.35 -6.40
C PHE A 32 6.73 1.25 -7.78
N GLY A 33 7.54 0.22 -8.01
CA GLY A 33 8.14 -0.05 -9.31
C GLY A 33 7.10 -0.33 -10.41
N ASP A 34 5.97 -0.95 -10.07
CA ASP A 34 4.85 -1.16 -11.00
C ASP A 34 4.18 0.19 -11.38
N ILE A 35 4.03 1.13 -10.43
CA ILE A 35 3.56 2.50 -10.71
C ILE A 35 4.57 3.26 -11.59
N CYS A 36 5.87 3.20 -11.26
CA CYS A 36 6.90 3.80 -12.10
C CYS A 36 6.93 3.19 -13.51
N ARG A 37 6.65 1.89 -13.63
CA ARG A 37 6.54 1.23 -14.94
C ARG A 37 5.38 1.79 -15.74
N TRP A 38 4.23 1.99 -15.09
CA TRP A 38 3.04 2.57 -15.68
C TRP A 38 3.30 4.00 -16.18
N GLU A 39 3.87 4.87 -15.32
CA GLU A 39 4.18 6.28 -15.63
C GLU A 39 5.18 6.41 -16.80
N ARG A 40 6.17 5.51 -16.86
CA ARG A 40 7.17 5.52 -17.94
C ARG A 40 6.59 5.25 -19.33
N ASP A 41 5.42 4.61 -19.42
CA ASP A 41 4.71 4.25 -20.67
C ASP A 41 5.64 3.79 -21.82
N ALA A 42 6.53 2.84 -21.53
CA ALA A 42 7.41 2.36 -22.58
C ALA A 42 6.64 1.51 -23.61
N PRO A 43 7.05 1.48 -24.89
CA PRO A 43 6.31 0.77 -25.93
C PRO A 43 5.97 -0.70 -25.63
N LYS A 44 6.83 -1.38 -24.87
CA LYS A 44 6.64 -2.79 -24.44
C LYS A 44 5.55 -2.97 -23.37
N ASP A 45 5.15 -1.90 -22.70
CA ASP A 45 4.25 -1.89 -21.54
C ASP A 45 2.86 -1.29 -21.90
N LYS A 46 2.60 -0.96 -23.17
CA LYS A 46 1.39 -0.25 -23.63
C LYS A 46 0.07 -0.89 -23.18
N ASN A 47 0.02 -2.22 -23.11
CA ASN A 47 -1.20 -2.93 -22.68
C ASN A 47 -1.51 -2.70 -21.19
N MET A 48 -0.53 -2.26 -20.40
CA MET A 48 -0.67 -1.93 -18.99
C MET A 48 -0.90 -0.44 -18.74
N HIS A 49 -0.72 0.44 -19.74
CA HIS A 49 -0.91 1.89 -19.59
C HIS A 49 -2.39 2.27 -19.72
N ASN A 50 -3.19 1.81 -18.76
CA ASN A 50 -4.61 2.15 -18.64
C ASN A 50 -4.97 2.47 -17.18
N ASP A 51 -6.08 3.20 -17.01
CA ASP A 51 -6.54 3.66 -15.70
C ASP A 51 -6.78 2.54 -14.70
N ASP A 52 -7.24 1.39 -15.15
CA ASP A 52 -7.58 0.28 -14.25
C ASP A 52 -6.33 -0.36 -13.66
N GLU A 53 -5.25 -0.44 -14.42
CA GLU A 53 -3.94 -0.87 -13.92
C GLU A 53 -3.38 0.12 -12.88
N LEU A 54 -3.48 1.43 -13.13
CA LEU A 54 -3.03 2.43 -12.15
C LEU A 54 -3.86 2.39 -10.86
N LYS A 55 -5.20 2.32 -10.98
CA LYS A 55 -6.10 2.17 -9.83
C LYS A 55 -5.76 0.92 -9.02
N LYS A 56 -5.47 -0.20 -9.71
CA LYS A 56 -5.08 -1.45 -9.07
C LYS A 56 -3.77 -1.31 -8.30
N GLU A 57 -2.72 -0.69 -8.86
CA GLU A 57 -1.45 -0.53 -8.14
C GLU A 57 -1.54 0.46 -6.97
N LEU A 58 -2.30 1.55 -7.10
CA LEU A 58 -2.61 2.44 -5.98
C LEU A 58 -3.41 1.71 -4.88
N GLY A 59 -4.38 0.89 -5.28
CA GLY A 59 -5.12 0.00 -4.39
C GLY A 59 -4.21 -1.00 -3.67
N ASN A 60 -3.23 -1.57 -4.38
CA ASN A 60 -2.23 -2.48 -3.80
C ASN A 60 -1.41 -1.77 -2.71
N ILE A 61 -1.00 -0.51 -2.91
CA ILE A 61 -0.30 0.26 -1.87
C ILE A 61 -1.20 0.43 -0.64
N ILE A 62 -2.42 0.91 -0.81
CA ILE A 62 -3.35 1.17 0.30
C ILE A 62 -3.62 -0.12 1.08
N PHE A 63 -4.04 -1.16 0.37
CA PHE A 63 -4.47 -2.42 0.96
C PHE A 63 -3.32 -3.16 1.64
N SER A 64 -2.13 -3.17 1.01
CA SER A 64 -0.94 -3.80 1.62
C SER A 64 -0.45 -3.02 2.84
N THR A 65 -0.50 -1.68 2.80
CA THR A 65 -0.02 -0.85 3.91
C THR A 65 -0.87 -1.03 5.17
N ILE A 66 -2.20 -1.17 5.04
CA ILE A 66 -3.09 -1.49 6.16
C ILE A 66 -2.63 -2.77 6.87
N ARG A 67 -2.32 -3.82 6.10
CA ARG A 67 -1.79 -5.07 6.68
C ARG A 67 -0.40 -4.85 7.29
N TRP A 68 0.48 -4.10 6.63
CA TRP A 68 1.85 -3.89 7.11
C TRP A 68 1.91 -3.15 8.44
N CYS A 69 0.97 -2.24 8.72
CA CYS A 69 0.78 -1.66 10.04
C CYS A 69 0.59 -2.77 11.10
N ASP A 70 -0.36 -3.69 10.90
CA ASP A 70 -0.61 -4.78 11.84
C ASP A 70 0.55 -5.81 11.90
N ASP A 71 1.24 -6.07 10.78
CA ASP A 71 2.45 -6.91 10.77
C ASP A 71 3.55 -6.34 11.67
N LEU A 72 3.68 -5.01 11.76
CA LEU A 72 4.61 -4.32 12.65
C LEU A 72 4.05 -4.07 14.07
N GLY A 73 2.81 -4.48 14.33
CA GLY A 73 2.16 -4.34 15.64
C GLY A 73 1.51 -2.97 15.87
N TYR A 74 1.22 -2.22 14.81
CA TYR A 74 0.55 -0.91 14.88
C TYR A 74 -0.91 -1.01 14.47
N ASP A 75 -1.74 -0.16 15.08
CA ASP A 75 -3.12 0.07 14.62
C ASP A 75 -3.13 1.01 13.40
N PRO A 76 -3.71 0.61 12.24
CA PRO A 76 -3.69 1.45 11.06
C PRO A 76 -4.47 2.77 11.20
N GLU A 77 -5.55 2.81 12.01
CA GLU A 77 -6.33 4.04 12.23
C GLU A 77 -5.52 5.04 13.07
N GLU A 78 -4.82 4.56 14.10
CA GLU A 78 -3.87 5.37 14.87
C GLU A 78 -2.76 5.94 13.98
N CYS A 79 -2.16 5.11 13.11
CA CYS A 79 -1.14 5.55 12.16
C CYS A 79 -1.65 6.70 11.26
N LEU A 80 -2.88 6.56 10.74
CA LEU A 80 -3.50 7.59 9.90
C LEU A 80 -3.79 8.88 10.68
N ASN A 81 -4.26 8.77 11.92
CA ASN A 81 -4.50 9.94 12.78
C ASN A 81 -3.21 10.72 13.04
N ILE A 82 -2.10 10.03 13.33
CA ILE A 82 -0.78 10.64 13.50
C ILE A 82 -0.35 11.35 12.20
N ALA A 83 -0.47 10.68 11.06
CA ALA A 83 -0.11 11.25 9.76
C ALA A 83 -0.94 12.50 9.42
N ILE A 84 -2.26 12.46 9.59
CA ILE A 84 -3.16 13.60 9.32
C ILE A 84 -2.82 14.78 10.23
N ASN A 85 -2.59 14.54 11.52
CA ASN A 85 -2.20 15.60 12.44
C ASN A 85 -0.85 16.22 12.06
N CYS A 86 0.12 15.41 11.62
CA CYS A 86 1.38 15.91 11.09
C CYS A 86 1.17 16.83 9.87
N GLN A 87 0.33 16.42 8.90
CA GLN A 87 0.03 17.23 7.71
C GLN A 87 -0.69 18.54 8.06
N LYS A 88 -1.64 18.52 9.00
CA LYS A 88 -2.36 19.73 9.45
C LYS A 88 -1.46 20.75 10.13
N ASN A 89 -0.43 20.27 10.82
CA ASN A 89 0.51 21.11 11.56
C ASN A 89 1.76 21.48 10.76
N PHE A 90 1.88 20.98 9.51
CA PHE A 90 2.99 21.31 8.64
C PHE A 90 2.91 22.79 8.21
N GLN A 91 3.88 23.59 8.65
CA GLN A 91 4.04 24.97 8.19
C GLN A 91 4.87 24.97 6.90
N LYS A 92 4.34 25.61 5.86
CA LYS A 92 4.95 25.69 4.52
C LYS A 92 6.21 26.53 4.48
#